data_AF-A0A662GEZ5-F1
#
_entry.id   AF-A0A662GEZ5-F1
#
_cell.length_a   1.000
_cell.length_b   1.000
_cell.length_c   1.000
_cell.angle_alpha   90.00
_cell.angle_beta   90.00
_cell.angle_gamma   90.00
#
_symmetry.space_group_name_H-M   'P 1'
#
loop_
_entity.id
_entity.type
_entity.pdbx_description
1 polymer ?
#
loop_
_entity_poly.entity_id
_entity_poly.type
_entity_poly.pdbx_seq_one_letter_code
_entity_poly.pdbx_strand_id
1 'polypeptide(L)' 'MVDATDCIWTKEQAKSLLVFLIAERERHKKDFTSIEEKIKQLREEHNISDDEYKKCEEEARLFYYF' A
#
# COMPACT_ATOMS: atom_id res chain seq x y z
N MET A 1 -4.46 -18.06 -7.31
CA MET A 1 -3.15 -17.54 -7.73
C MET A 1 -2.10 -18.24 -6.88
N VAL A 2 -1.09 -18.87 -7.50
CA VAL A 2 -0.03 -19.56 -6.74
C VAL A 2 0.91 -18.49 -6.19
N ASP A 3 1.19 -18.50 -4.90
CA ASP A 3 2.18 -17.60 -4.31
C ASP A 3 3.57 -18.07 -4.76
N ALA A 4 4.35 -17.17 -5.36
CA ALA A 4 5.70 -17.47 -5.83
C ALA A 4 6.62 -17.90 -4.67
N THR A 5 6.27 -17.62 -3.42
CA THR A 5 7.01 -18.03 -2.22
C THR A 5 6.74 -19.47 -1.78
N ASP A 6 5.67 -20.11 -2.27
CA ASP A 6 5.30 -21.48 -1.92
C ASP A 6 6.03 -22.56 -2.77
N CYS A 7 6.87 -22.13 -3.71
CA CYS A 7 7.64 -23.03 -4.58
C CYS A 7 8.96 -23.51 -3.94
N ILE A 8 9.42 -24.70 -4.33
CA ILE A 8 10.76 -25.18 -3.97
C ILE A 8 11.80 -24.48 -4.86
N TRP A 9 12.59 -23.58 -4.26
CA TRP A 9 13.60 -22.80 -4.97
C TRP A 9 15.02 -23.24 -4.65
N THR A 10 15.92 -23.16 -5.64
CA THR A 10 17.35 -23.09 -5.37
C THR A 10 17.72 -21.75 -4.74
N LYS A 11 18.87 -21.68 -4.04
CA LYS A 11 19.32 -20.45 -3.38
C LYS A 11 19.45 -19.24 -4.32
N GLU A 12 19.93 -19.46 -5.54
CA GLU A 12 20.07 -18.38 -6.53
C GLU A 12 18.70 -17.88 -7.03
N GLN A 13 17.75 -18.79 -7.28
CA GLN A 13 16.38 -18.40 -7.65
C GLN A 13 15.67 -17.63 -6.52
N ALA A 14 15.84 -18.07 -5.26
CA ALA A 14 15.30 -17.36 -4.11
C ALA A 14 15.88 -15.95 -3.96
N LYS A 15 17.18 -15.76 -4.22
CA LYS A 15 17.80 -14.43 -4.23
C LYS A 15 17.21 -13.53 -5.32
N SER A 16 17.00 -14.05 -6.52
CA SER A 16 16.35 -13.29 -7.60
C SER A 16 14.92 -12.88 -7.23
N LEU A 17 14.15 -13.79 -6.64
CA LEU A 17 12.80 -13.49 -6.13
C LEU A 17 12.84 -12.42 -5.02
N LEU A 18 13.80 -12.51 -4.08
CA LEU A 18 13.98 -11.51 -3.04
C LEU A 18 14.27 -10.12 -3.60
N VAL A 19 15.14 -10.00 -4.61
CA VAL A 19 15.41 -8.72 -5.26
C VAL A 19 14.13 -8.12 -5.85
N PHE A 20 13.33 -8.94 -6.54
CA PHE A 20 12.05 -8.51 -7.09
C PHE A 20 11.08 -8.04 -6.00
N LEU A 21 10.88 -8.85 -4.95
CA LEU A 21 9.95 -8.54 -3.85
C LEU A 21 10.39 -7.30 -3.06
N ILE A 22 11.69 -7.11 -2.86
CA ILE A 22 12.23 -5.90 -2.23
C ILE A 22 11.92 -4.69 -3.11
N ALA A 23 12.19 -4.77 -4.42
CA ALA A 23 11.90 -3.67 -5.33
C ALA A 23 10.40 -3.31 -5.37
N GLU A 24 9.51 -4.32 -5.39
CA GLU A 24 8.06 -4.10 -5.34
C GLU A 24 7.63 -3.46 -4.02
N ARG A 25 8.16 -3.93 -2.89
CA ARG A 25 7.90 -3.33 -1.58
C ARG A 25 8.32 -1.86 -1.55
N GLU A 26 9.49 -1.51 -2.09
CA GLU A 26 9.93 -0.11 -2.11
C GLU A 26 9.10 0.76 -3.07
N ARG A 27 8.61 0.20 -4.19
CA ARG A 27 7.62 0.88 -5.04
C ARG A 27 6.33 1.16 -4.29
N HIS A 28 5.73 0.15 -3.67
CA HIS A 28 4.51 0.31 -2.89
C HIS A 28 4.67 1.27 -1.71
N LYS A 29 5.83 1.28 -1.04
CA LYS A 29 6.12 2.28 0.00
C LYS A 29 6.12 3.70 -0.57
N LYS A 30 6.74 3.92 -1.73
CA LYS A 30 6.74 5.23 -2.38
C LYS A 30 5.32 5.67 -2.73
N ASP A 31 4.53 4.75 -3.27
CA ASP A 31 3.14 5.02 -3.63
C ASP A 31 2.30 5.33 -2.38
N PHE A 32 2.47 4.54 -1.32
CA PHE A 32 1.84 4.77 -0.02
C PHE A 32 2.19 6.16 0.54
N THR A 33 3.47 6.53 0.57
CA THR A 33 3.89 7.88 1.01
C THR A 33 3.25 8.97 0.17
N SER A 34 3.18 8.81 -1.15
CA SER A 34 2.52 9.80 -2.02
C SER A 34 1.01 9.91 -1.79
N ILE A 35 0.34 8.80 -1.48
CA ILE A 35 -1.08 8.78 -1.14
C ILE A 35 -1.31 9.52 0.19
N GLU A 36 -0.51 9.22 1.22
CA GLU A 36 -0.61 9.89 2.53
C GLU A 36 -0.38 11.41 2.43
N GLU A 37 0.60 11.85 1.63
CA GLU A 37 0.83 13.27 1.37
C GLU A 37 -0.38 13.95 0.73
N LYS A 38 -1.02 13.29 -0.25
CA LYS A 38 -2.24 13.81 -0.89
C LYS A 38 -3.43 13.83 0.04
N ILE A 39 -3.61 12.79 0.87
CA ILE A 39 -4.67 12.75 1.90
C ILE A 39 -4.50 13.93 2.85
N LYS A 40 -3.28 14.14 3.35
CA LYS A 40 -2.94 15.26 4.23
C LYS A 40 -3.21 16.61 3.55
N GLN A 41 -2.75 16.78 2.31
CA GLN A 41 -2.98 18.00 1.54
C GLN A 41 -4.47 18.31 1.40
N LEU A 42 -5.29 17.35 1.00
CA LEU A 42 -6.73 17.54 0.84
C LEU A 42 -7.41 17.89 2.17
N ARG A 43 -6.98 17.25 3.27
CA ARG A 43 -7.50 17.53 4.61
C ARG A 43 -7.20 18.96 5.05
N GLU A 44 -5.98 19.43 4.81
CA GLU A 44 -5.54 20.80 5.12
C GLU A 44 -6.23 21.84 4.22
N GLU A 45 -6.27 21.62 2.90
CA GLU A 45 -6.88 22.52 1.92
C GLU A 45 -8.38 22.76 2.18
N HIS A 46 -9.09 21.74 2.66
CA HIS A 46 -10.52 21.80 2.91
C HIS A 46 -10.89 21.93 4.39
N ASN A 47 -9.92 22.08 5.30
CA ASN A 47 -10.12 22.13 6.75
C ASN A 47 -10.98 20.97 7.29
N ILE A 48 -10.78 19.76 6.75
CA ILE A 48 -11.56 18.59 7.15
C ILE A 48 -11.20 18.22 8.59
N SER A 49 -12.19 18.25 9.46
CA SER A 49 -12.03 17.90 10.87
C SER A 49 -11.74 16.42 11.06
N ASP A 50 -11.20 16.07 12.24
CA ASP A 50 -10.90 14.68 12.59
C ASP A 50 -12.15 13.79 12.53
N ASP A 51 -13.32 14.31 12.93
CA ASP A 51 -14.58 13.59 12.89
C ASP A 51 -15.08 13.35 11.46
N GLU A 52 -14.91 14.32 10.56
CA GLU A 52 -15.24 14.17 9.14
C GLU A 52 -14.29 13.20 8.45
N TYR A 53 -12.99 13.32 8.71
CA TYR A 53 -11.98 12.40 8.18
C TYR A 53 -12.25 10.96 8.63
N LYS A 54 -12.62 10.75 9.89
CA LYS A 54 -12.99 9.42 10.41
C LYS A 54 -14.19 8.82 9.67
N LYS A 55 -15.20 9.63 9.33
CA LYS A 55 -16.32 9.16 8.50
C LYS A 55 -15.85 8.73 7.11
N CYS A 56 -14.94 9.49 6.49
CA CYS A 56 -14.32 9.08 5.22
C CYS A 56 -13.57 7.75 5.35
N GLU A 57 -12.84 7.52 6.45
CA GLU A 57 -12.17 6.23 6.70
C GLU A 57 -13.17 5.08 6.88
N GLU A 58 -14.30 5.32 7.55
CA GLU A 58 -15.38 4.34 7.71
C GLU A 58 -16.05 4.00 6.37
N GLU A 59 -16.32 5.01 5.53
CA GLU A 59 -16.87 4.82 4.19
C GLU A 59 -15.88 4.11 3.25
N ALA A 60 -14.59 4.44 3.34
CA ALA A 60 -13.55 3.80 2.53
C ALA A 60 -13.52 2.28 2.72
N ARG A 61 -13.87 1.76 3.92
CA ARG A 61 -13.99 0.31 4.21
C ARG A 61 -14.93 -0.43 3.27
N LEU A 62 -15.94 0.25 2.72
CA LEU A 62 -16.85 -0.34 1.74
C LEU A 62 -16.15 -0.68 0.42
N PHE A 63 -15.02 -0.03 0.13
CA PHE A 63 -14.27 -0.19 -1.11
C PHE A 63 -13.02 -1.07 -0.97
N TYR A 64 -12.58 -1.41 0.26
CA TYR A 64 -11.37 -2.23 0.47
C TYR A 64 -11.47 -3.68 -0.05
N TYR A 65 -12.69 -4.18 -0.26
CA TYR A 65 -12.95 -5.56 -0.71
C TYR A 65 -13.47 -5.65 -2.15
N PHE A 66 -13.55 -4.53 -2.86
CA PHE A 66 -13.89 -4.47 -4.28
C PHE A 66 -12.62 -4.57 -5.14
#